data_AF-X1CBS1-F1
#
_entry.id   AF-X1CBS1-F1
#
_cell.length_a   1.000
_cell.length_b   1.000
_cell.length_c   1.000
_cell.angle_alpha   90.00
_cell.angle_beta   90.00
_cell.angle_gamma   90.00
#
_symmetry.space_group_name_H-M   'P 1'
#
loop_
_entity.id
_entity.type
_entity.pdbx_description
1 polymer ?
#
loop_
_entity_poly.entity_id
_entity_poly.type
_entity_poly.pdbx_seq_one_letter_code
_entity_poly.pdbx_strand_id
1 'polypeptide(L)'
;YSPNLFNGLLNNLKDVHEGYGRLNIQAGIDALTEEIEINESINYELTSSELNPLENHVFARKVHLLENTQYIFNLSNIDDNADLDLFLYANESNLFGEPLLLQAAQKWYGDSDFFYFTPKHNPILATTCV
;
A
#
# COMPACT_ATOMS: atom_id res chain seq x y z
N TYR A 1 6.75 -7.79 2.96
CA TYR A 1 7.37 -6.75 2.13
C TYR A 1 8.64 -7.31 1.49
N SER A 2 9.11 -6.66 0.43
CA SER A 2 10.40 -6.99 -0.15
C SER A 2 11.50 -6.26 0.62
N PRO A 3 12.58 -6.93 1.03
CA PRO A 3 13.70 -6.27 1.67
C PRO A 3 14.43 -5.36 0.68
N ASN A 4 14.83 -4.18 1.14
CA ASN A 4 15.59 -3.25 0.33
C ASN A 4 17.03 -3.75 0.18
N LEU A 5 17.40 -4.22 -1.03
CA LEU A 5 18.78 -4.61 -1.38
C LEU A 5 19.60 -3.43 -1.94
N PHE A 6 19.04 -2.22 -1.94
CA PHE A 6 19.60 -1.05 -2.61
C PHE A 6 20.58 -0.28 -1.71
N ASN A 7 21.83 -0.16 -2.17
CA ASN A 7 22.90 0.62 -1.54
C ASN A 7 23.23 1.92 -2.30
N GLY A 8 22.29 2.45 -3.10
CA GLY A 8 22.55 3.50 -4.09
C GLY A 8 21.63 4.74 -4.03
N LEU A 9 22.08 5.82 -4.68
CA LEU A 9 21.50 7.17 -4.64
C LEU A 9 20.57 7.50 -5.84
N LEU A 10 20.04 6.49 -6.55
CA LEU A 10 19.24 6.67 -7.77
C LEU A 10 17.84 6.07 -7.62
N ASN A 11 16.85 6.92 -7.87
CA ASN A 11 15.42 6.65 -7.75
C ASN A 11 14.92 5.97 -9.02
N ASN A 12 15.08 4.65 -9.11
CA ASN A 12 14.28 3.82 -9.99
C ASN A 12 13.36 3.00 -9.10
N LEU A 13 12.05 3.29 -9.15
CA LEU A 13 10.89 2.64 -8.52
C LEU A 13 10.75 1.13 -8.81
N LYS A 14 11.86 0.48 -9.18
CA LYS A 14 11.96 -0.86 -9.69
C LYS A 14 13.39 -1.32 -9.44
N ASP A 15 13.61 -2.03 -8.33
CA ASP A 15 14.80 -2.87 -8.22
C ASP A 15 14.80 -3.83 -9.43
N VAL A 16 15.97 -4.04 -10.04
CA VAL A 16 16.19 -5.02 -11.11
C VAL A 16 15.76 -6.43 -10.71
N HIS A 17 15.63 -6.72 -9.41
CA HIS A 17 15.12 -7.97 -8.86
C HIS A 17 13.65 -7.93 -8.40
N GLU A 18 13.02 -6.76 -8.32
CA GLU A 18 11.56 -6.58 -8.15
C GLU A 18 10.81 -6.53 -9.50
N GLY A 19 11.17 -7.41 -10.43
CA GLY A 19 10.41 -7.58 -11.67
C GLY A 19 8.92 -7.84 -11.39
N TYR A 20 8.01 -7.24 -12.18
CA TYR A 20 6.53 -7.40 -12.21
C TYR A 20 5.76 -7.51 -10.87
N GLY A 21 6.42 -7.37 -9.71
CA GLY A 21 5.87 -7.70 -8.40
C GLY A 21 5.72 -9.20 -8.15
N ARG A 22 5.59 -9.56 -6.88
CA ARG A 22 5.19 -10.90 -6.46
C ARG A 22 3.67 -11.00 -6.38
N LEU A 23 3.10 -12.07 -6.93
CA LEU A 23 1.69 -12.37 -6.72
C LEU A 23 1.45 -12.67 -5.24
N ASN A 24 0.66 -11.82 -4.58
CA ASN A 24 0.21 -12.04 -3.21
C ASN A 24 -1.30 -12.32 -3.19
N ILE A 25 -1.63 -13.61 -3.21
CA ILE A 25 -3.03 -14.08 -3.28
C ILE A 25 -3.80 -13.63 -2.02
N GLN A 26 -3.18 -13.71 -0.85
CA GLN A 26 -3.83 -13.32 0.40
C GLN A 26 -4.18 -11.83 0.40
N ALA A 27 -3.26 -10.97 -0.03
CA ALA A 27 -3.54 -9.53 -0.16
C ALA A 27 -4.67 -9.24 -1.16
N GLY A 28 -4.75 -10.00 -2.26
CA GLY A 28 -5.86 -9.88 -3.21
C GLY A 28 -7.21 -10.29 -2.60
N ILE A 29 -7.24 -11.35 -1.77
CA ILE A 29 -8.44 -11.75 -1.02
C ILE A 29 -8.81 -10.65 -0.03
N ASP A 30 -7.85 -10.23 0.79
CA ASP A 30 -8.05 -9.21 1.83
C ASP A 30 -8.55 -7.88 1.24
N ALA A 31 -8.00 -7.45 0.10
CA ALA A 31 -8.45 -6.26 -0.62
C ALA A 31 -9.92 -6.33 -1.07
N LEU A 32 -10.50 -7.53 -1.18
CA LEU A 32 -11.88 -7.75 -1.59
C LEU A 32 -12.81 -8.06 -0.41
N THR A 33 -12.30 -8.67 0.66
CA THR A 33 -13.12 -9.18 1.76
C THR A 33 -13.02 -8.39 3.04
N GLU A 34 -11.89 -7.73 3.30
CA GLU A 34 -11.62 -7.06 4.57
C GLU A 34 -11.81 -5.55 4.46
N GLU A 35 -12.22 -4.92 5.56
CA GLU A 35 -12.56 -3.50 5.64
C GLU A 35 -11.83 -2.84 6.83
N ILE A 36 -11.54 -1.55 6.70
CA ILE A 36 -11.07 -0.67 7.78
C ILE A 36 -12.04 0.51 7.90
N GLU A 37 -12.35 0.87 9.13
CA GLU A 37 -13.23 1.99 9.44
C GLU A 37 -12.46 3.31 9.56
N ILE A 38 -13.14 4.43 9.31
CA ILE A 38 -12.54 5.76 9.49
C ILE A 38 -12.18 5.96 10.97
N ASN A 39 -10.95 6.44 11.23
CA ASN A 39 -10.35 6.62 12.57
C ASN A 39 -9.97 5.31 13.29
N GLU A 40 -9.97 4.18 12.60
CA GLU A 40 -9.42 2.93 13.13
C GLU A 40 -7.89 2.92 13.00
N SER A 41 -7.21 2.40 14.02
CA SER A 41 -5.77 2.10 13.97
C SER A 41 -5.59 0.59 13.98
N ILE A 42 -5.05 0.04 12.89
CA ILE A 42 -4.80 -1.39 12.75
C ILE A 42 -3.31 -1.65 12.96
N ASN A 43 -2.99 -2.58 13.86
CA ASN A 43 -1.65 -3.16 13.96
C ASN A 43 -1.63 -4.44 13.14
N TYR A 44 -0.72 -4.51 12.17
CA TYR A 44 -0.58 -5.66 11.28
C TYR A 44 0.90 -6.02 11.13
N GLU A 45 1.22 -7.30 11.23
CA GLU A 45 2.59 -7.79 11.12
C GLU A 45 2.88 -8.20 9.68
N LEU A 46 3.96 -7.66 9.11
CA LEU A 46 4.44 -8.00 7.78
C LEU A 46 5.78 -8.72 7.90
N THR A 47 5.89 -9.86 7.25
CA THR A 47 7.13 -10.65 7.20
C THR A 47 7.95 -10.25 5.98
N SER A 48 9.27 -10.15 6.13
CA SER A 48 10.17 -9.97 4.99
C SER A 48 10.15 -11.22 4.10
N SER A 49 10.12 -11.02 2.79
CA SER A 49 10.18 -12.13 1.83
C SER A 49 11.49 -12.92 1.91
N GLU A 50 12.58 -12.30 2.37
CA GLU A 50 13.85 -13.01 2.64
C GLU A 50 13.71 -14.01 3.81
N LEU A 51 12.90 -13.67 4.81
CA LEU A 51 12.74 -14.50 6.00
C LEU A 51 11.82 -15.69 5.75
N ASN A 52 10.63 -15.42 5.21
CA ASN A 52 9.68 -16.48 4.88
C ASN A 52 8.80 -16.05 3.71
N PRO A 53 9.01 -16.58 2.50
CA PRO A 53 8.26 -16.19 1.33
C PRO A 53 6.84 -16.76 1.29
N LEU A 54 6.28 -17.34 2.36
CA LEU A 54 4.88 -17.81 2.38
C LEU A 54 3.99 -17.03 3.34
N GLU A 55 4.56 -16.09 4.09
CA GLU A 55 3.86 -15.30 5.10
C GLU A 55 3.15 -14.09 4.50
N ASN A 56 2.51 -13.29 5.37
CA ASN A 56 1.91 -12.03 4.96
C ASN A 56 2.98 -10.99 4.63
N HIS A 57 2.96 -10.51 3.41
CA HIS A 57 3.92 -9.53 2.91
C HIS A 57 3.31 -8.17 2.61
N VAL A 58 1.98 -8.13 2.49
CA VAL A 58 1.24 -6.97 2.03
C VAL A 58 0.01 -6.85 2.92
N PHE A 59 -0.28 -5.64 3.35
CA PHE A 59 -1.53 -5.31 4.02
C PHE A 59 -2.47 -4.70 3.00
N ALA A 60 -3.69 -5.24 2.88
CA ALA A 60 -4.67 -4.66 1.98
C ALA A 60 -6.08 -4.68 2.55
N ARG A 61 -6.80 -3.56 2.48
CA ARG A 61 -8.14 -3.41 3.08
C ARG A 61 -8.99 -2.46 2.28
N LYS A 62 -10.30 -2.67 2.33
CA LYS A 62 -11.25 -1.68 1.82
C LYS A 62 -11.53 -0.59 2.83
N VAL A 63 -11.71 0.63 2.33
CA VAL A 63 -12.19 1.75 3.15
C VAL A 63 -13.26 2.51 2.37
N HIS A 64 -14.26 2.98 3.09
CA HIS A 64 -15.34 3.80 2.54
C HIS A 64 -15.08 5.27 2.85
N LEU A 65 -14.87 6.08 1.82
CA LEU A 65 -14.61 7.51 1.99
C LEU A 65 -15.80 8.34 1.49
N LEU A 66 -16.12 9.39 2.25
CA LEU A 66 -17.17 10.33 1.90
C LEU A 66 -16.64 11.37 0.92
N GLU A 67 -17.46 11.71 -0.07
CA GLU A 67 -17.18 12.78 -1.02
C GLU A 67 -16.85 14.11 -0.31
N ASN A 68 -15.89 14.85 -0.85
CA ASN A 68 -15.48 16.17 -0.40
C ASN A 68 -14.99 16.24 1.06
N THR A 69 -14.68 15.08 1.66
CA THR A 69 -14.08 14.98 3.00
C THR A 69 -12.58 14.70 2.84
N GLN A 70 -11.73 15.46 3.54
CA GLN A 70 -10.29 15.23 3.53
C GLN A 70 -9.91 14.17 4.56
N TYR A 71 -9.13 13.19 4.12
CA TYR A 71 -8.60 12.11 4.94
C TYR A 71 -7.07 12.14 4.93
N ILE A 72 -6.47 11.62 6.00
CA ILE A 72 -5.04 11.33 6.09
C ILE A 72 -4.86 9.82 6.17
N PHE A 73 -4.01 9.29 5.29
CA PHE A 73 -3.52 7.93 5.36
C PHE A 73 -2.09 8.02 5.87
N ASN A 74 -1.80 7.35 6.99
CA ASN A 74 -0.51 7.47 7.68
C ASN A 74 -0.04 6.10 8.14
N LEU A 75 1.20 5.75 7.80
CA LEU A 75 1.90 4.65 8.46
C LEU A 75 2.56 5.17 9.72
N SER A 76 2.36 4.44 10.82
CA SER A 76 2.97 4.78 12.10
C SER A 76 3.58 3.54 12.73
N ASN A 77 4.60 3.73 13.57
CA ASN A 77 5.32 2.65 14.24
C ASN A 77 5.95 1.63 13.27
N ILE A 78 6.48 2.12 12.15
CA ILE A 78 7.19 1.31 11.16
C ILE A 78 8.65 1.14 11.60
N ASP A 79 9.24 -0.04 11.38
CA ASP A 79 10.68 -0.25 11.55
C ASP A 79 11.45 0.75 10.67
N ASP A 80 12.46 1.41 11.24
CA ASP A 80 13.27 2.39 10.54
C ASP A 80 13.96 1.80 9.29
N ASN A 81 14.23 0.49 9.29
CA ASN A 81 14.85 -0.24 8.18
C ASN A 81 13.84 -0.82 7.19
N ALA A 82 12.54 -0.74 7.48
CA ALA A 82 11.52 -1.15 6.52
C ALA A 82 11.28 -0.04 5.50
N ASP A 83 11.32 -0.44 4.24
CA ASP A 83 10.87 0.35 3.10
C ASP A 83 9.44 -0.10 2.79
N LEU A 84 8.49 0.82 2.87
CA LEU A 84 7.08 0.54 2.69
C LEU A 84 6.44 1.61 1.82
N ASP A 85 5.64 1.14 0.88
CA ASP A 85 4.83 1.96 0.01
C ASP A 85 3.37 1.93 0.45
N LEU A 86 2.70 3.08 0.34
CA LEU A 86 1.26 3.24 0.50
C LEU A 86 0.63 3.48 -0.86
N PHE A 87 -0.32 2.63 -1.24
CA PHE A 87 -1.12 2.84 -2.42
C PHE A 87 -2.61 2.94 -2.10
N LEU A 88 -3.27 3.86 -2.77
CA LEU A 88 -4.71 4.05 -2.73
C LEU A 88 -5.31 3.83 -4.10
N TYR A 89 -6.12 2.78 -4.25
CA TYR A 89 -6.77 2.45 -5.52
C TYR A 89 -8.28 2.74 -5.50
N ALA A 90 -8.83 3.08 -6.65
CA ALA A 90 -10.27 3.16 -6.85
C ALA A 90 -10.89 1.77 -6.95
N ASN A 91 -12.20 1.67 -6.70
CA ASN A 91 -12.99 0.46 -6.97
C ASN A 91 -13.08 0.12 -8.46
N GLU A 92 -12.76 1.09 -9.30
CA GLU A 92 -12.88 1.00 -10.74
C GLU A 92 -11.54 0.57 -11.34
N SER A 93 -11.64 -0.20 -12.41
CA SER A 93 -10.49 -0.58 -13.22
C SER A 93 -10.55 0.11 -14.57
N ASN A 94 -9.40 0.23 -15.22
CA ASN A 94 -9.37 0.67 -16.61
C ASN A 94 -9.93 -0.42 -17.56
N LEU A 95 -9.95 -0.14 -18.87
CA LEU A 95 -10.45 -1.05 -19.90
C LEU A 95 -9.69 -2.40 -19.98
N PHE A 96 -8.52 -2.49 -19.35
CA PHE A 96 -7.67 -3.68 -19.29
C PHE A 96 -7.79 -4.42 -17.94
N GLY A 97 -8.64 -3.95 -17.02
CA GLY A 97 -8.80 -4.54 -15.70
C GLY A 97 -7.71 -4.17 -14.69
N GLU A 98 -6.89 -3.16 -14.99
CA GLU A 98 -5.89 -2.67 -14.05
C GLU A 98 -6.54 -1.71 -13.04
N PRO A 99 -6.18 -1.80 -11.74
CA PRO A 99 -6.72 -0.92 -10.72
C PRO A 99 -6.30 0.52 -10.97
N LEU A 100 -7.21 1.47 -10.82
CA LEU A 100 -6.91 2.89 -10.99
C LEU A 100 -6.23 3.45 -9.72
N LEU A 101 -4.95 3.84 -9.81
CA LEU A 101 -4.24 4.49 -8.71
C LEU A 101 -4.77 5.91 -8.50
N LEU A 102 -5.22 6.20 -7.29
CA LEU A 102 -5.74 7.50 -6.87
C LEU A 102 -4.67 8.35 -6.17
N GLN A 103 -3.85 7.73 -5.33
CA GLN A 103 -2.78 8.38 -4.61
C GLN A 103 -1.74 7.37 -4.12
N ALA A 104 -0.50 7.81 -3.94
CA ALA A 104 0.56 7.00 -3.34
C ALA A 104 1.49 7.84 -2.46
N ALA A 105 2.17 7.18 -1.52
CA ALA A 105 3.32 7.70 -0.79
C ALA A 105 4.33 6.57 -0.57
N GLN A 106 5.61 6.91 -0.43
CA GLN A 106 6.69 5.93 -0.25
C GLN A 106 7.56 6.35 0.93
N LYS A 107 7.96 5.39 1.76
CA LYS A 107 8.91 5.61 2.85
C LYS A 107 10.34 5.50 2.33
N TRP A 108 10.85 6.55 1.71
CA TRP A 108 12.30 6.69 1.48
C TRP A 108 12.94 7.60 2.54
N TYR A 109 14.26 7.51 2.74
CA TYR A 109 15.02 8.39 3.64
C TYR A 109 14.66 9.88 3.42
N GLY A 110 13.88 10.45 4.33
CA GLY A 110 13.45 11.85 4.32
C GLY A 110 12.14 12.16 3.59
N ASP A 111 11.43 11.15 3.06
CA ASP A 111 10.12 11.30 2.43
C ASP A 111 8.96 10.95 3.39
N SER A 112 7.73 11.33 3.04
CA SER A 112 6.58 11.25 3.96
C SER A 112 5.84 9.91 3.92
N ASP A 113 5.70 9.27 5.07
CA ASP A 113 4.94 8.02 5.33
C ASP A 113 3.42 8.21 5.34
N PHE A 114 2.94 9.29 4.73
CA PHE A 114 1.54 9.67 4.72
C PHE A 114 1.18 10.48 3.49
N PHE A 115 -0.11 10.51 3.18
CA PHE A 115 -0.66 11.48 2.23
C PHE A 115 -2.05 11.94 2.66
N TYR A 116 -2.45 13.10 2.15
CA TYR A 116 -3.82 13.58 2.23
C TYR A 116 -4.59 13.19 0.97
N PHE A 117 -5.85 12.82 1.13
CA PHE A 117 -6.74 12.51 0.01
C PHE A 117 -8.14 13.07 0.26
N THR A 118 -8.70 13.71 -0.77
CA THR A 118 -10.08 14.23 -0.76
C THR A 118 -10.83 13.62 -1.96
N PRO A 119 -11.74 12.66 -1.74
CA PRO A 119 -12.50 12.05 -2.81
C PRO A 119 -13.43 13.05 -3.48
N LYS A 120 -13.46 13.06 -4.82
CA LYS A 120 -14.42 13.86 -5.60
C LYS A 120 -15.74 13.13 -5.89
N HIS A 121 -15.75 11.81 -5.70
CA HIS A 121 -16.90 10.91 -5.76
C HIS A 121 -16.73 9.87 -4.66
N ASN A 122 -17.81 9.22 -4.17
CA ASN A 122 -17.75 8.17 -3.13
C ASN A 122 -17.00 6.91 -3.62
N PRO A 123 -15.72 6.68 -3.29
CA PRO A 123 -15.00 5.50 -3.74
C PRO A 123 -15.11 4.40 -2.69
N ILE A 124 -15.19 3.15 -3.14
CA ILE A 124 -14.85 1.98 -2.33
C ILE A 124 -13.39 1.68 -2.67
N LEU A 125 -12.51 1.60 -1.69
CA LEU A 125 -11.07 1.57 -1.94
C LEU A 125 -10.46 0.21 -1.68
N ALA A 126 -9.25 -0.02 -2.18
CA ALA A 126 -8.35 -1.05 -1.69
C ALA A 126 -7.02 -0.34 -1.37
N THR A 127 -6.66 -0.27 -0.10
CA THR A 127 -5.31 0.13 0.31
C THR A 127 -4.40 -1.06 0.04
N THR A 128 -3.19 -0.85 -0.45
CA THR A 128 -2.18 -1.91 -0.56
C THR A 128 -0.87 -1.35 -0.02
N CYS A 129 -0.33 -1.97 1.04
CA CYS A 129 0.98 -1.65 1.57
C CYS A 129 1.96 -2.72 1.12
N VAL A 130 2.98 -2.36 0.32
CA VAL A 130 4.07 -3.27 -0.06
C VAL A 130 5.33 -2.87 0.67
#